data_AF-A0A932HGE1-F1
#
_entry.id   AF-A0A932HGE1-F1
#
_cell.length_a   1.000
_cell.length_b   1.000
_cell.length_c   1.000
_cell.angle_alpha   90.00
_cell.angle_beta   90.00
_cell.angle_gamma   90.00
#
_symmetry.space_group_name_H-M   'P 1'
#
loop_
_entity.id
_entity.type
_entity.pdbx_description
1 polymer ?
#
loop_
_entity_poly.entity_id
_entity_poly.type
_entity_poly.pdbx_seq_one_letter_code
_entity_poly.pdbx_strand_id
1 'polypeptide(L)' 'MAIGTAVTLSGTRPLPLILFAQVANGLLLPVVALFLVGVMNDRRRLGNDVNGWAANLAGIAVVLLCAVLGVRGVMGAFR' A
#
# COMPACT_ATOMS: atom_id res chain seq x y z
N MET A 1 15.87 -21.72 -3.59
CA MET A 1 16.38 -21.56 -4.97
C MET A 1 15.57 -22.39 -5.99
N ALA A 2 15.13 -23.61 -5.66
CA ALA A 2 14.35 -24.48 -6.55
C ALA A 2 13.06 -23.87 -7.15
N ILE A 3 12.32 -23.07 -6.37
CA ILE A 3 11.08 -22.43 -6.83
C ILE A 3 11.38 -21.34 -7.87
N GLY A 4 12.43 -20.53 -7.64
CA GLY A 4 12.86 -19.49 -8.59
C GLY A 4 13.39 -20.07 -9.89
N THR A 5 14.12 -21.20 -9.83
CA THR A 5 14.60 -21.89 -11.03
C THR A 5 13.48 -22.56 -11.81
N ALA A 6 12.50 -23.17 -11.11
CA ALA A 6 11.33 -23.79 -11.76
C ALA A 6 10.45 -22.77 -12.49
N VAL A 7 10.23 -21.59 -11.89
CA VAL A 7 9.47 -20.50 -12.53
C VAL A 7 10.19 -19.94 -13.77
N THR A 8 11.52 -19.85 -13.71
CA THR A 8 12.33 -19.38 -14.86
C THR A 8 12.34 -20.39 -16.02
N LEU A 9 12.30 -21.70 -15.71
CA LEU A 9 12.25 -22.78 -16.70
C LEU A 9 10.86 -22.94 -17.35
N SER A 10 9.79 -22.49 -16.70
CA SER A 10 8.41 -22.58 -17.20
C SER A 10 8.10 -21.62 -18.37
N GLY A 11 9.07 -20.83 -18.84
CA GLY A 11 8.89 -19.86 -19.94
C GLY A 11 8.06 -18.63 -19.58
N THR A 12 7.38 -18.62 -18.43
CA THR A 12 6.66 -17.48 -17.88
C THR A 12 7.67 -16.41 -17.46
N ARG A 13 7.62 -15.22 -18.07
CA ARG A 13 8.43 -14.08 -17.61
C ARG A 13 7.90 -13.69 -16.23
N PRO A 14 8.66 -13.85 -15.12
CA PRO A 14 8.17 -13.46 -13.80
C PRO A 14 8.14 -11.94 -13.63
N LEU A 15 8.91 -11.21 -14.44
CA LEU A 15 9.08 -9.77 -14.34
C LEU A 15 7.75 -8.97 -14.45
N PRO A 16 6.89 -9.19 -15.47
CA PRO A 16 5.61 -8.49 -15.58
C PRO A 16 4.66 -8.81 -14.42
N LEU A 17 4.70 -10.04 -13.91
CA LEU A 17 3.87 -10.46 -12.78
C LEU A 17 4.31 -9.74 -11.49
N ILE A 18 5.63 -9.64 -11.27
CA ILE A 18 6.22 -8.91 -10.13
C ILE A 18 5.88 -7.42 -10.23
N LEU A 19 6.05 -6.81 -11.41
CA LEU A 19 5.72 -5.40 -11.64
C LEU A 19 4.23 -5.11 -11.40
N PHE A 20 3.34 -5.98 -11.87
CA PHE A 20 1.91 -5.86 -11.63
C PHE A 20 1.57 -5.91 -10.14
N ALA A 21 2.13 -6.87 -9.41
CA ALA A 21 1.97 -6.95 -7.95
C ALA A 21 2.51 -5.69 -7.25
N GLN A 22 3.60 -5.10 -7.76
CA GLN A 22 4.19 -3.88 -7.21
C GLN A 22 3.30 -2.66 -7.39
N VAL A 23 2.68 -2.51 -8.56
CA VAL A 23 1.68 -1.47 -8.84
C VAL A 23 0.45 -1.66 -7.94
N ALA A 24 -0.05 -2.90 -7.84
CA ALA A 24 -1.18 -3.23 -6.98
C ALA A 24 -0.88 -2.89 -5.51
N ASN A 25 0.30 -3.27 -5.00
CA ASN A 25 0.73 -2.96 -3.63
C ASN A 25 0.92 -1.46 -3.41
N GLY A 26 1.50 -0.74 -4.37
CA GLY A 26 1.65 0.71 -4.30
C GLY A 26 0.31 1.45 -4.19
N LEU A 27 -0.73 0.94 -4.86
CA LEU A 27 -2.08 1.50 -4.79
C LEU A 27 -2.87 1.03 -3.55
N LEU A 28 -2.60 -0.18 -3.05
CA LEU A 28 -3.24 -0.74 -1.86
C LEU A 28 -2.90 0.06 -0.59
N LEU A 29 -1.64 0.48 -0.46
CA LEU A 29 -1.14 1.22 0.71
C LEU A 29 -1.96 2.49 1.04
N PRO A 30 -2.19 3.44 0.11
CA PRO A 30 -2.98 4.64 0.42
C PRO A 30 -4.44 4.31 0.75
N VAL A 31 -5.03 3.29 0.09
CA VAL A 31 -6.41 2.84 0.38
C VAL A 31 -6.52 2.31 1.81
N VAL A 32 -5.60 1.45 2.22
CA VAL A 32 -5.57 0.90 3.58
C VAL A 32 -5.27 1.98 4.61
N ALA A 33 -4.35 2.90 4.33
CA ALA A 33 -4.03 4.01 5.23
C ALA A 33 -5.24 4.93 5.48
N LEU A 34 -5.98 5.29 4.42
CA LEU A 34 -7.23 6.06 4.54
C LEU A 34 -8.27 5.32 5.38
N PHE A 35 -8.43 4.02 5.13
CA PHE A 35 -9.36 3.19 5.90
C PHE A 35 -8.98 3.14 7.39
N LEU A 36 -7.69 2.94 7.69
CA LEU A 36 -7.20 2.90 9.07
C LEU A 36 -7.42 4.22 9.80
N VAL A 37 -7.06 5.36 9.19
CA VAL A 37 -7.29 6.68 9.80
C VAL A 37 -8.78 6.92 10.04
N GLY A 38 -9.64 6.51 9.11
CA GLY A 38 -11.09 6.59 9.27
C GLY A 38 -11.63 5.75 10.43
N VAL A 39 -11.21 4.49 10.53
CA VAL A 39 -11.63 3.59 11.61
C VAL A 39 -11.08 4.02 12.96
N MET A 40 -9.80 4.41 13.03
CA MET A 40 -9.14 4.83 14.28
C MET A 40 -9.66 6.16 14.82
N ASN A 41 -10.37 6.93 14.01
CA ASN A 41 -11.05 8.16 14.43
C ASN A 41 -12.53 7.92 14.83
N ASP A 42 -13.04 6.69 14.71
CA ASP A 42 -14.42 6.35 15.05
C ASP A 42 -14.59 6.16 16.58
N ARG A 43 -15.04 7.23 17.25
CA ARG A 43 -15.35 7.23 18.69
C ARG A 43 -16.42 6.21 19.10
N ARG A 44 -17.33 5.82 18.19
CA ARG A 44 -18.33 4.81 18.52
C ARG A 44 -17.74 3.41 18.62
N ARG A 45 -16.64 3.13 17.91
CA ARG A 45 -15.98 1.82 17.88
C ARG A 45 -14.81 1.72 18.87
N LEU A 46 -14.03 2.78 19.05
CA LEU A 46 -12.85 2.78 19.92
C LEU A 46 -13.07 3.46 21.28
N GLY A 47 -14.21 4.13 21.50
CA GLY A 47 -14.49 4.82 22.77
C GLY A 47 -13.44 5.90 23.06
N ASN A 48 -12.64 5.69 24.12
CA ASN A 48 -11.59 6.62 24.55
C ASN A 48 -10.25 6.41 23.83
N ASP A 49 -10.05 5.28 23.14
CA ASP A 49 -8.78 4.95 22.46
C ASP A 49 -8.72 5.48 21.02
N VAL A 50 -9.53 6.49 20.69
CA VAL A 50 -9.46 7.15 19.39
C VAL A 50 -8.15 7.91 19.21
N ASN A 51 -7.75 8.04 17.95
CA ASN A 51 -6.60 8.84 17.60
C ASN A 51 -6.75 10.29 18.11
N GLY A 52 -5.81 10.71 18.95
CA GLY A 52 -5.64 12.11 19.31
C GLY A 52 -5.10 12.94 18.14
N TRP A 53 -4.99 14.26 18.34
CA TRP A 53 -4.56 15.20 17.29
C TRP A 53 -3.18 14.86 16.69
N ALA A 54 -2.21 14.47 17.53
CA ALA A 54 -0.86 14.09 17.07
C ALA A 54 -0.88 12.82 16.19
N ALA A 55 -1.69 11.83 16.56
CA ALA A 55 -1.80 10.59 15.81
C ALA A 55 -2.58 10.78 14.49
N ASN A 56 -3.58 11.67 14.47
CA ASN A 56 -4.24 12.07 13.22
C ASN A 56 -3.29 12.82 12.28
N LEU A 57 -2.43 13.70 12.80
CA LEU A 57 -1.44 14.41 11.99
C LEU A 57 -0.41 13.44 11.38
N ALA A 58 0.08 12.48 12.16
CA ALA A 58 0.94 11.41 11.66
C ALA A 58 0.22 10.53 10.62
N GLY A 59 -1.04 10.17 10.87
CA GLY A 59 -1.87 9.42 9.93
C GLY A 59 -2.06 10.13 8.58
N ILE A 60 -2.30 11.45 8.60
CA ILE A 60 -2.38 12.26 7.38
C ILE A 60 -1.05 12.28 6.63
N ALA A 61 0.08 12.42 7.35
CA ALA A 61 1.40 12.38 6.73
C ALA A 61 1.68 11.01 6.05
N VAL A 62 1.28 9.91 6.69
CA VAL A 62 1.37 8.55 6.11
C VAL A 62 0.48 8.42 4.88
N VAL A 63 -0.78 8.87 4.93
CA VAL A 63 -1.70 8.85 3.79
C VAL A 63 -1.10 9.63 2.59
N LEU A 64 -0.56 10.82 2.84
CA LEU A 64 0.11 11.62 1.81
C LEU A 64 1.33 10.90 1.22
N LEU A 65 2.17 10.31 2.07
CA LEU A 65 3.35 9.56 1.62
C LEU A 65 2.95 8.35 0.76
N CYS A 66 1.98 7.55 1.22
CA CYS A 66 1.44 6.42 0.48
C CYS A 66 0.80 6.85 -0.84
N ALA A 67 0.10 7.98 -0.89
CA ALA A 67 -0.48 8.51 -2.11
C ALA A 67 0.62 8.91 -3.12
N VAL A 68 1.66 9.61 -2.68
CA VAL A 68 2.81 9.98 -3.53
C VAL A 68 3.52 8.74 -4.06
N LEU A 69 3.78 7.75 -3.20
CA LEU A 69 4.43 6.49 -3.59
C LEU A 69 3.58 5.67 -4.54
N GLY A 70 2.26 5.57 -4.29
CA GLY A 70 1.32 4.87 -5.17
C GLY A 70 1.24 5.50 -6.56
N VAL A 71 1.12 6.84 -6.63
CA VAL A 71 1.12 7.58 -7.89
C VAL A 71 2.45 7.39 -8.63
N ARG A 72 3.60 7.47 -7.95
CA ARG A 72 4.91 7.20 -8.57
C ARG A 72 5.06 5.76 -9.06
N GLY A 73 4.56 4.78 -8.32
CA GLY A 73 4.60 3.37 -8.70
C GLY A 73 3.78 3.08 -9.96
N VAL A 74 2.58 3.66 -10.04
CA VAL A 74 1.72 3.55 -11.24
C VAL A 74 2.38 4.25 -12.44
N MET A 75 2.87 5.48 -12.28
CA MET A 75 3.54 6.21 -13.37
C MET A 75 4.80 5.49 -13.87
N GLY A 76 5.58 4.89 -12.96
CA GLY A 76 6.78 4.14 -13.31
C GLY A 76 6.51 2.82 -14.03
N ALA A 77 5.32 2.22 -13.84
CA ALA A 77 4.94 1.00 -14.56
C ALA A 77 4.45 1.25 -15.99
N PHE A 78 4.05 2.49 -16.30
CA PHE A 78 3.62 2.91 -17.64
C PHE A 78 4.78 3.46 -18.50
N ARG A 79 6.01 3.45 -18.00
CA ARG A 79 7.22 3.97 -18.67
C ARG A 79 8.29 2.88 -18.77
#